data_AF-A0A2E5UEU8-F1
#
_entry.id   AF-A0A2E5UEU8-F1
#
_cell.length_a   1.000
_cell.length_b   1.000
_cell.length_c   1.000
_cell.angle_alpha   90.00
_cell.angle_beta   90.00
_cell.angle_gamma   90.00
#
_symmetry.space_group_name_H-M   'P 1'
#
loop_
_entity.id
_entity.type
_entity.pdbx_description
1 polymer ?
#
loop_
_entity_poly.entity_id
_entity_poly.type
_entity_poly.pdbx_seq_one_letter_code
_entity_poly.pdbx_strand_id
1 'polypeptide(L)'
;MAKQPDHRLVQAMQVLAAGNALDASLLCEAVLNEKRGDDLALALRAQALNALGRYDEAMQSIAQAITKNKKRADYHGLQADMLTTQGQFRKAIAAYDKALKINPTHHGVIAGKANTWLRLNEPKKAHQLLQPIMNANNADVTILIAFAKTLMAMDDSFEAAQCLLDRLPATNEPNETRRTMYFTLGKAMEKAGEYQSAFEAYTEGNALSPSGFDIEETYETHDQLKALFPAGKLDSLPTSGIDASNRVFIVGMLRSGSTLTEQIIDAHPGAYGIGESEVLQKLINAELSDQQINAWRDVSSDQLTKIATQYLNETQEGNEQKVVVDKQLGNFQFVGMIHQLFPNAKVIHCTRNPMSMGLSCFAQKLPPYSNPWASTLEAIGQFYSAYASLMEHWNQCFDDVLEVPYESLVQNQATWTNTILDFCGLPFDDQCLRFWESGRTVLTLSQDQVSKPMYTDVLQRHERFGSLLEPLRQQLP
;
A
#
# COMPACT_ATOMS: atom_id res chain seq x y z
N MET A 1 9.63 40.43 10.36
CA MET A 1 8.72 39.97 9.29
C MET A 1 9.11 38.54 8.94
N ALA A 2 8.23 37.57 9.14
CA ALA A 2 8.47 36.22 8.62
C ALA A 2 8.54 36.32 7.09
N LYS A 3 9.67 35.92 6.48
CA LYS A 3 9.76 35.85 5.03
C LYS A 3 8.68 34.87 4.56
N GLN A 4 7.86 35.29 3.60
CA GLN A 4 6.95 34.35 2.96
C GLN A 4 7.75 33.18 2.38
N PRO A 5 7.27 31.94 2.53
CA PRO A 5 7.92 30.78 1.94
C PRO A 5 7.99 30.95 0.42
N ASP A 6 9.05 30.40 -0.18
CA ASP A 6 9.20 30.34 -1.63
C ASP A 6 7.96 29.66 -2.24
N HIS A 7 7.36 30.23 -3.28
CA HIS A 7 6.12 29.73 -3.87
C HIS A 7 6.23 28.25 -4.27
N ARG A 8 7.42 27.82 -4.70
CA ARG A 8 7.71 26.41 -5.03
C ARG A 8 7.53 25.48 -3.83
N LEU A 9 7.81 25.95 -2.61
CA LEU A 9 7.60 25.16 -1.39
C LEU A 9 6.12 25.06 -1.02
N VAL A 10 5.33 26.10 -1.29
CA VAL A 10 3.87 26.04 -1.14
C VAL A 10 3.29 25.01 -2.12
N GLN A 11 3.74 25.04 -3.38
CA GLN A 11 3.36 24.04 -4.37
C GLN A 11 3.81 22.63 -3.96
N ALA A 12 5.04 22.48 -3.45
CA ALA A 12 5.55 21.20 -2.96
C ALA A 12 4.67 20.60 -1.84
N MET A 13 4.17 21.43 -0.92
CA MET A 13 3.21 20.97 0.11
C MET A 13 1.90 20.49 -0.50
N GLN A 14 1.37 21.20 -1.50
CA GLN A 14 0.12 20.83 -2.16
C GLN A 14 0.25 19.50 -2.92
N VAL A 15 1.33 19.32 -3.69
CA VAL A 15 1.54 18.07 -4.43
C VAL A 15 1.87 16.91 -3.49
N LEU A 16 2.57 17.14 -2.36
CA LEU A 16 2.72 16.13 -1.30
C LEU A 16 1.37 15.71 -0.70
N ALA A 17 0.50 16.68 -0.41
CA ALA A 17 -0.83 16.42 0.11
C ALA A 17 -1.68 15.64 -0.90
N ALA A 18 -1.44 15.83 -2.20
CA ALA A 18 -2.05 15.06 -3.28
C ALA A 18 -1.38 13.69 -3.54
N GLY A 19 -0.34 13.34 -2.80
CA GLY A 19 0.38 12.07 -2.94
C GLY A 19 1.46 12.03 -4.02
N ASN A 20 1.72 13.14 -4.71
CA ASN A 20 2.76 13.23 -5.73
C ASN A 20 4.09 13.65 -5.09
N ALA A 21 4.79 12.66 -4.52
CA ALA A 21 6.05 12.85 -3.81
C ALA A 21 7.23 13.18 -4.75
N LEU A 22 7.21 12.70 -5.99
CA LEU A 22 8.28 12.96 -6.95
C LEU A 22 8.36 14.44 -7.32
N ASP A 23 7.24 15.03 -7.73
CA ASP A 23 7.19 16.45 -8.09
C ASP A 23 7.54 17.34 -6.90
N ALA A 24 7.10 16.95 -5.71
CA ALA A 24 7.48 17.65 -4.49
C ALA A 24 8.99 17.65 -4.26
N SER A 25 9.65 16.49 -4.45
CA SER A 25 11.09 16.37 -4.32
C SER A 25 11.82 17.28 -5.30
N LEU A 26 11.38 17.30 -6.57
CA LEU A 26 11.97 18.15 -7.62
C LEU A 26 11.82 19.65 -7.31
N LEU A 27 10.64 20.07 -6.85
CA LEU A 27 10.40 21.45 -6.42
C LEU A 27 11.30 21.85 -5.25
N CYS A 28 11.48 20.96 -4.26
CA CYS A 28 12.37 21.21 -3.14
C CYS A 28 13.84 21.28 -3.57
N GLU A 29 14.28 20.40 -4.47
CA GLU A 29 15.65 20.41 -5.01
C GLU A 29 15.95 21.70 -5.79
N ALA A 30 15.00 22.20 -6.58
CA ALA A 30 15.14 23.48 -7.27
C ALA A 30 15.39 24.64 -6.28
N VAL A 31 14.65 24.67 -5.15
CA VAL A 31 14.87 25.67 -4.10
C VAL A 31 16.24 25.47 -3.41
N LEU A 32 16.64 24.23 -3.13
CA LEU A 32 17.91 23.93 -2.47
C LEU A 32 19.14 24.23 -3.34
N ASN A 33 19.02 24.16 -4.67
CA ASN A 33 20.07 24.56 -5.59
C ASN A 33 20.40 26.06 -5.48
N GLU A 34 19.39 26.89 -5.23
CA GLU A 34 19.55 28.34 -5.02
C GLU A 34 19.84 28.69 -3.55
N LYS A 35 19.21 27.97 -2.63
CA LYS A 35 19.21 28.22 -1.17
C LYS A 35 19.51 26.93 -0.41
N ARG A 36 20.76 26.47 -0.48
CA ARG A 36 21.23 25.20 0.13
C ARG A 36 20.93 25.02 1.63
N GLY A 37 20.63 26.10 2.35
CA GLY A 37 20.35 26.08 3.78
C GLY A 37 18.90 26.33 4.17
N ASP A 38 17.97 26.35 3.22
CA ASP A 38 16.54 26.53 3.50
C ASP A 38 16.00 25.31 4.26
N ASP A 39 15.65 25.53 5.53
CA ASP A 39 15.25 24.47 6.46
C ASP A 39 13.90 23.85 6.08
N LEU A 40 12.99 24.66 5.52
CA LEU A 40 11.68 24.19 5.06
C LEU A 40 11.82 23.32 3.80
N ALA A 41 12.64 23.73 2.83
CA ALA A 41 12.91 22.93 1.64
C ALA A 41 13.55 21.57 1.99
N LEU A 42 14.50 21.54 2.95
CA LEU A 42 15.09 20.30 3.45
C LEU A 42 14.05 19.39 4.12
N ALA A 43 13.15 19.95 4.92
CA ALA A 43 12.10 19.18 5.60
C ALA A 43 11.08 18.59 4.61
N LEU A 44 10.61 19.38 3.64
CA LEU A 44 9.68 18.90 2.61
C LEU A 44 10.32 17.86 1.69
N ARG A 45 11.59 18.04 1.32
CA ARG A 45 12.37 17.02 0.60
C ARG A 45 12.47 15.73 1.40
N ALA A 46 12.73 15.81 2.71
CA ALA A 46 12.75 14.62 3.56
C ALA A 46 11.41 13.87 3.54
N GLN A 47 10.29 14.60 3.62
CA GLN A 47 8.96 14.01 3.55
C GLN A 47 8.70 13.33 2.20
N ALA A 48 9.07 13.99 1.09
CA ALA A 48 8.96 13.45 -0.26
C ALA A 48 9.79 12.17 -0.43
N LEU A 49 11.08 12.21 -0.05
CA LEU A 49 11.98 11.07 -0.14
C LEU A 49 11.50 9.88 0.71
N ASN A 50 10.93 10.14 1.89
CA ASN A 50 10.35 9.09 2.73
C ASN A 50 9.15 8.41 2.05
N ALA A 51 8.28 9.19 1.40
CA ALA A 51 7.16 8.66 0.62
C ALA A 51 7.62 7.87 -0.61
N LEU A 52 8.78 8.22 -1.18
CA LEU A 52 9.44 7.49 -2.28
C LEU A 52 10.27 6.28 -1.82
N GLY A 53 10.28 5.94 -0.53
CA GLY A 53 11.09 4.83 0.01
C GLY A 53 12.60 5.10 0.11
N ARG A 54 13.06 6.31 -0.25
CA ARG A 54 14.48 6.73 -0.18
C ARG A 54 14.85 7.12 1.25
N TYR A 55 14.77 6.16 2.17
CA TYR A 55 14.80 6.38 3.62
C TYR A 55 16.08 7.04 4.15
N ASP A 56 17.25 6.64 3.64
CA ASP A 56 18.53 7.19 4.11
C ASP A 56 18.68 8.66 3.73
N GLU A 57 18.37 9.00 2.48
CA GLU A 57 18.42 10.38 1.99
C GLU A 57 17.37 11.27 2.67
N ALA A 58 16.20 10.69 2.95
CA ALA A 58 15.17 11.33 3.74
C ALA A 58 15.70 11.66 5.15
N MET A 59 16.32 10.69 5.83
CA MET A 59 16.88 10.86 7.18
C MET A 59 18.04 11.86 7.20
N GLN A 60 18.87 11.90 6.16
CA GLN A 60 19.91 12.92 6.00
C GLN A 60 19.30 14.32 5.83
N SER A 61 18.27 14.45 5.00
CA SER A 61 17.61 15.73 4.72
C SER A 61 16.94 16.31 5.97
N ILE A 62 16.22 15.50 6.76
CA ILE A 62 15.59 15.97 8.00
C ILE A 62 16.63 16.32 9.08
N ALA A 63 17.74 15.57 9.16
CA ALA A 63 18.82 15.89 10.10
C ALA A 63 19.48 17.25 9.77
N GLN A 64 19.62 17.57 8.48
CA GLN A 64 20.09 18.87 8.03
C GLN A 64 19.08 19.98 8.39
N ALA A 65 17.78 19.77 8.14
CA ALA A 65 16.73 20.74 8.51
C ALA A 65 16.74 21.06 10.02
N ILE A 66 16.81 20.03 10.86
CA ILE A 66 16.93 20.17 12.34
C ILE A 66 18.20 20.94 12.72
N THR A 67 19.32 20.67 12.05
CA THR A 67 20.59 21.38 12.31
C THR A 67 20.48 22.87 11.99
N LYS A 68 19.79 23.21 10.90
CA LYS A 68 19.53 24.60 10.51
C LYS A 68 18.56 25.29 11.47
N ASN A 69 17.57 24.58 11.98
CA ASN A 69 16.58 25.15 12.90
C ASN A 69 16.18 24.18 14.02
N LYS A 70 16.94 24.22 15.12
CA LYS A 70 16.78 23.33 16.28
C LYS A 70 15.53 23.59 17.13
N LYS A 71 14.81 24.70 16.89
CA LYS A 71 13.64 25.11 17.68
C LYS A 71 12.31 24.71 17.01
N ARG A 72 12.36 23.95 15.92
CA ARG A 72 11.18 23.47 15.19
C ARG A 72 10.77 22.11 15.72
N ALA A 73 9.75 22.10 16.57
CA ALA A 73 9.17 20.88 17.12
C ALA A 73 8.64 19.96 16.01
N ASP A 74 8.05 20.54 14.97
CA ASP A 74 7.56 19.85 13.78
C ASP A 74 8.66 19.12 13.00
N TYR A 75 9.91 19.60 12.97
CA TYR A 75 11.01 18.87 12.31
C TYR A 75 11.44 17.62 13.09
N HIS A 76 11.45 17.71 14.42
CA HIS A 76 11.66 16.52 15.26
C HIS A 76 10.47 15.56 15.18
N GLY A 77 9.24 16.08 15.05
CA GLY A 77 8.04 15.30 14.77
C GLY A 77 8.15 14.55 13.44
N LEU A 78 8.52 15.23 12.35
CA LEU A 78 8.70 14.62 11.04
C LEU A 78 9.78 13.54 11.06
N GLN A 79 10.92 13.79 11.73
CA GLN A 79 11.93 12.74 11.95
C GLN A 79 11.35 11.52 12.67
N ALA A 80 10.50 11.73 13.67
CA ALA A 80 9.85 10.66 14.41
C ALA A 80 8.83 9.90 13.55
N ASP A 81 8.07 10.59 12.69
CA ASP A 81 7.16 9.97 11.73
C ASP A 81 7.92 9.05 10.77
N MET A 82 9.07 9.50 10.26
CA MET A 82 9.93 8.70 9.37
C MET A 82 10.51 7.46 10.08
N LEU A 83 10.97 7.61 11.32
CA LEU A 83 11.42 6.48 12.14
C LEU A 83 10.27 5.49 12.40
N THR A 84 9.04 5.97 12.53
CA THR A 84 7.84 5.14 12.68
C THR A 84 7.55 4.36 11.40
N THR A 85 7.63 5.00 10.23
CA THR A 85 7.53 4.34 8.92
C THR A 85 8.59 3.24 8.76
N GLN A 86 9.79 3.42 9.31
CA GLN A 86 10.87 2.43 9.25
C GLN A 86 10.75 1.32 10.32
N GLY A 87 9.69 1.29 11.13
CA GLY A 87 9.53 0.32 12.22
C GLY A 87 10.41 0.59 13.45
N GLN A 88 11.18 1.68 13.48
CA GLN A 88 12.07 2.06 14.58
C GLN A 88 11.30 2.78 15.71
N PHE A 89 10.21 2.17 16.18
CA PHE A 89 9.22 2.81 17.06
C PHE A 89 9.81 3.41 18.34
N ARG A 90 10.74 2.71 19.01
CA ARG A 90 11.36 3.24 20.24
C ARG A 90 12.21 4.50 19.98
N LYS A 91 12.90 4.56 18.84
CA LYS A 91 13.64 5.78 18.44
C LYS A 91 12.67 6.89 18.05
N ALA A 92 11.56 6.56 17.39
CA ALA A 92 10.50 7.51 17.09
C ALA A 92 9.91 8.15 18.35
N ILE A 93 9.57 7.36 19.38
CA ILE A 93 9.11 7.87 20.69
C ILE A 93 10.11 8.88 21.28
N ALA A 94 11.41 8.57 21.28
CA ALA A 94 12.44 9.48 21.78
C ALA A 94 12.56 10.78 20.94
N ALA A 95 12.31 10.71 19.63
CA ALA A 95 12.28 11.88 18.76
C ALA A 95 11.02 12.74 18.99
N TYR A 96 9.85 12.13 19.18
CA TYR A 96 8.65 12.85 19.61
C TYR A 96 8.84 13.51 20.98
N ASP A 97 9.51 12.85 21.93
CA ASP A 97 9.83 13.46 23.23
C ASP A 97 10.71 14.71 23.10
N LYS A 98 11.64 14.73 22.16
CA LYS A 98 12.43 15.94 21.85
C LYS A 98 11.55 17.04 21.26
N ALA A 99 10.65 16.70 20.33
CA ALA A 99 9.69 17.64 19.76
C ALA A 99 8.78 18.26 20.84
N LEU A 100 8.24 17.45 21.75
CA LEU A 100 7.35 17.90 22.82
C LEU A 100 8.08 18.70 23.91
N LYS A 101 9.39 18.52 24.11
CA LYS A 101 10.20 19.42 24.94
C LYS A 101 10.29 20.83 24.35
N ILE A 102 10.24 20.96 23.02
CA ILE A 102 10.29 22.24 22.32
C ILE A 102 8.90 22.89 22.32
N ASN A 103 7.86 22.12 21.99
CA ASN A 103 6.47 22.57 22.03
C ASN A 103 5.57 21.50 22.66
N PRO A 104 5.23 21.63 23.96
CA PRO A 104 4.43 20.63 24.68
C PRO A 104 2.99 20.47 24.19
N THR A 105 2.43 21.47 23.49
CA THR A 105 1.03 21.48 23.03
C THR A 105 0.90 21.19 21.54
N HIS A 106 1.95 20.70 20.89
CA HIS A 106 1.92 20.43 19.46
C HIS A 106 1.08 19.19 19.13
N HIS A 107 -0.19 19.37 18.76
CA HIS A 107 -1.15 18.28 18.53
C HIS A 107 -0.70 17.23 17.51
N GLY A 108 -0.14 17.63 16.37
CA GLY A 108 0.39 16.67 15.38
C GLY A 108 1.46 15.72 15.95
N VAL A 109 2.41 16.27 16.73
CA VAL A 109 3.48 15.50 17.40
C VAL A 109 2.90 14.58 18.48
N ILE A 110 1.94 15.06 19.27
CA ILE A 110 1.25 14.27 20.30
C ILE A 110 0.51 13.08 19.65
N ALA A 111 -0.25 13.34 18.58
CA ALA A 111 -0.97 12.31 17.85
C ALA A 111 -0.03 11.29 17.18
N GLY A 112 1.07 11.74 16.56
CA GLY A 112 2.10 10.85 16.01
C GLY A 112 2.70 9.93 17.08
N LYS A 113 3.03 10.48 18.25
CA LYS A 113 3.51 9.70 19.41
C LYS A 113 2.46 8.70 19.90
N ALA A 114 1.20 9.10 20.01
CA ALA A 114 0.12 8.21 20.42
C ALA A 114 -0.09 7.06 19.42
N ASN A 115 -0.12 7.34 18.12
CA ASN A 115 -0.20 6.32 17.07
C ASN A 115 1.00 5.36 17.13
N THR A 116 2.19 5.85 17.47
CA THR A 116 3.39 5.02 17.64
C THR A 116 3.28 4.09 18.86
N TRP A 117 2.65 4.54 19.95
CA TRP A 117 2.32 3.65 21.08
C TRP A 117 1.33 2.57 20.68
N LEU A 118 0.34 2.87 19.82
CA LEU A 118 -0.57 1.86 19.28
C LEU A 118 0.19 0.81 18.45
N ARG A 119 1.17 1.23 17.64
CA ARG A 119 2.06 0.30 16.90
C ARG A 119 2.92 -0.58 17.81
N LEU A 120 3.24 -0.10 19.01
CA LEU A 120 3.91 -0.88 20.06
C LEU A 120 2.95 -1.74 20.90
N ASN A 121 1.65 -1.80 20.54
CA ASN A 121 0.61 -2.49 21.30
C ASN A 121 0.48 -1.96 22.76
N GLU A 122 0.65 -0.66 22.94
CA GLU A 122 0.65 0.02 24.25
C GLU A 122 -0.45 1.09 24.34
N PRO A 123 -1.74 0.73 24.15
CA PRO A 123 -2.83 1.69 24.03
C PRO A 123 -3.07 2.49 25.30
N LYS A 124 -2.76 1.93 26.48
CA LYS A 124 -2.85 2.65 27.77
C LYS A 124 -1.94 3.88 27.82
N LYS A 125 -0.75 3.82 27.22
CA LYS A 125 0.19 4.95 27.15
C LYS A 125 -0.30 6.03 26.18
N ALA A 126 -0.89 5.62 25.05
CA ALA A 126 -1.56 6.54 24.13
C ALA A 126 -2.73 7.27 24.81
N HIS A 127 -3.55 6.51 25.56
CA HIS A 127 -4.70 7.06 26.27
C HIS A 127 -4.29 8.06 27.35
N GLN A 128 -3.29 7.73 28.18
CA GLN A 128 -2.75 8.64 29.19
C GLN A 128 -2.22 9.94 28.59
N LEU A 129 -1.67 9.89 27.37
CA LEU A 129 -1.16 11.06 26.66
C LEU A 129 -2.31 11.93 26.09
N LEU A 130 -3.38 11.32 25.58
CA LEU A 130 -4.44 12.02 24.85
C LEU A 130 -5.60 12.47 25.75
N GLN A 131 -5.96 11.69 26.78
CA GLN A 131 -7.13 11.94 27.64
C GLN A 131 -7.16 13.34 28.27
N PRO A 132 -6.05 13.90 28.80
CA PRO A 132 -6.08 15.24 29.38
C PRO A 132 -6.46 16.34 28.36
N ILE A 133 -6.08 16.16 27.09
CA ILE A 133 -6.38 17.11 26.01
C ILE A 133 -7.86 17.03 25.63
N MET A 134 -8.40 15.81 25.56
CA MET A 134 -9.82 15.57 25.34
C MET A 134 -10.67 16.18 26.47
N ASN A 135 -10.31 15.95 27.73
CA ASN A 135 -11.02 16.49 28.90
C ASN A 135 -11.01 18.03 28.97
N ALA A 136 -9.91 18.66 28.52
CA ALA A 136 -9.79 20.11 28.47
C ALA A 136 -10.57 20.74 27.31
N ASN A 137 -11.22 19.93 26.45
CA ASN A 137 -11.90 20.34 25.23
C ASN A 137 -11.01 21.21 24.31
N ASN A 138 -9.72 20.89 24.27
CA ASN A 138 -8.71 21.56 23.45
C ASN A 138 -8.25 20.66 22.29
N ALA A 139 -8.97 19.57 22.01
CA ALA A 139 -8.60 18.62 20.97
C ALA A 139 -8.98 19.17 19.59
N ASP A 140 -7.99 19.23 18.68
CA ASP A 140 -8.30 19.32 17.26
C ASP A 140 -8.67 17.94 16.69
N VAL A 141 -9.03 17.91 15.42
CA VAL A 141 -9.45 16.68 14.73
C VAL A 141 -8.33 15.63 14.68
N THR A 142 -7.06 16.05 14.67
CA THR A 142 -5.93 15.12 14.65
C THR A 142 -5.80 14.37 15.99
N ILE A 143 -5.97 15.08 17.11
CA ILE A 143 -6.04 14.47 18.44
C ILE A 143 -7.27 13.56 18.55
N LEU A 144 -8.43 14.03 18.08
CA LEU A 144 -9.68 13.26 18.11
C LEU A 144 -9.56 11.92 17.38
N ILE A 145 -8.99 11.91 16.17
CA ILE A 145 -8.77 10.68 15.39
C ILE A 145 -7.82 9.73 16.14
N ALA A 146 -6.71 10.24 16.69
CA ALA A 146 -5.77 9.42 17.45
C ALA A 146 -6.40 8.85 18.74
N PHE A 147 -7.27 9.62 19.38
CA PHE A 147 -7.99 9.21 20.58
C PHE A 147 -9.02 8.12 20.26
N ALA A 148 -9.83 8.28 19.22
CA ALA A 148 -10.77 7.25 18.77
C ALA A 148 -10.06 5.93 18.43
N LYS A 149 -8.93 5.98 17.72
CA LYS A 149 -8.09 4.78 17.46
C LYS A 149 -7.58 4.13 18.75
N THR A 150 -7.25 4.96 19.74
CA THR A 150 -6.79 4.48 21.05
C THR A 150 -7.90 3.78 21.82
N LEU A 151 -9.10 4.37 21.86
CA LEU A 151 -10.27 3.76 22.48
C LEU A 151 -10.63 2.42 21.82
N MET A 152 -10.62 2.36 20.49
CA MET A 152 -10.81 1.10 19.77
C MET A 152 -9.77 0.04 20.16
N ALA A 153 -8.50 0.41 20.33
CA ALA A 153 -7.44 -0.50 20.76
C ALA A 153 -7.58 -0.94 22.24
N MET A 154 -8.41 -0.24 23.03
CA MET A 154 -8.79 -0.60 24.40
C MET A 154 -10.15 -1.31 24.47
N ASP A 155 -10.72 -1.69 23.31
CA ASP A 155 -12.03 -2.31 23.16
C ASP A 155 -13.24 -1.40 23.48
N ASP A 156 -13.01 -0.09 23.66
CA ASP A 156 -14.05 0.94 23.89
C ASP A 156 -14.57 1.53 22.56
N SER A 157 -15.03 0.66 21.66
CA SER A 157 -15.33 1.05 20.27
C SER A 157 -16.59 1.92 20.12
N PHE A 158 -17.57 1.78 21.02
CA PHE A 158 -18.76 2.64 21.03
C PHE A 158 -18.40 4.08 21.40
N GLU A 159 -17.56 4.28 22.42
CA GLU A 159 -17.08 5.61 22.82
C GLU A 159 -16.22 6.24 21.72
N ALA A 160 -15.39 5.44 21.04
CA ALA A 160 -14.62 5.90 19.89
C ALA A 160 -15.53 6.43 18.76
N ALA A 161 -16.63 5.73 18.48
CA ALA A 161 -17.61 6.14 17.49
C ALA A 161 -18.35 7.42 17.93
N GLN A 162 -18.78 7.51 19.19
CA GLN A 162 -19.47 8.68 19.73
C GLN A 162 -18.61 9.94 19.64
N CYS A 163 -17.33 9.87 20.04
CA CYS A 163 -16.38 10.96 19.93
C CYS A 163 -16.29 11.53 18.49
N LEU A 164 -16.33 10.65 17.47
CA LEU A 164 -16.26 11.06 16.07
C LEU A 164 -17.60 11.64 15.57
N LEU A 165 -18.72 11.05 15.98
CA LEU A 165 -20.07 11.52 15.64
C LEU A 165 -20.33 12.93 16.17
N ASP A 166 -19.86 13.25 17.37
CA ASP A 166 -20.03 14.59 17.98
C ASP A 166 -19.36 15.71 17.17
N ARG A 167 -18.38 15.37 16.32
CA ARG A 167 -17.63 16.33 15.50
C ARG A 167 -18.00 16.29 14.02
N LEU A 168 -18.43 15.15 13.50
CA LEU A 168 -18.90 15.02 12.12
C LEU A 168 -20.21 15.81 11.90
N PRO A 169 -20.45 16.35 10.68
CA PRO A 169 -19.71 16.14 9.44
C PRO A 169 -18.44 16.99 9.30
N ALA A 170 -18.12 17.86 10.27
CA ALA A 170 -16.94 18.72 10.30
C ALA A 170 -16.70 19.50 8.98
N THR A 171 -17.73 20.15 8.43
CA THR A 171 -17.67 20.80 7.10
C THR A 171 -16.63 21.91 6.94
N ASN A 172 -16.10 22.44 8.04
CA ASN A 172 -15.01 23.42 8.03
C ASN A 172 -13.61 22.80 7.88
N GLU A 173 -13.51 21.47 7.97
CA GLU A 173 -12.25 20.73 7.80
C GLU A 173 -12.03 20.34 6.33
N PRO A 174 -10.78 20.17 5.88
CA PRO A 174 -10.48 19.66 4.55
C PRO A 174 -11.10 18.27 4.31
N ASN A 175 -11.51 17.98 3.07
CA ASN A 175 -12.14 16.70 2.71
C ASN A 175 -11.29 15.50 3.12
N GLU A 176 -9.96 15.54 2.97
CA GLU A 176 -9.09 14.44 3.37
C GLU A 176 -9.07 14.18 4.89
N THR A 177 -9.20 15.23 5.69
CA THR A 177 -9.35 15.13 7.15
C THR A 177 -10.70 14.50 7.48
N ARG A 178 -11.79 15.01 6.90
CA ARG A 178 -13.15 14.48 7.08
C ARG A 178 -13.25 13.02 6.64
N ARG A 179 -12.64 12.67 5.51
CA ARG A 179 -12.51 11.31 5.01
C ARG A 179 -11.83 10.41 6.04
N THR A 180 -10.73 10.87 6.63
CA THR A 180 -10.04 10.11 7.70
C THR A 180 -10.94 9.89 8.93
N MET A 181 -11.75 10.88 9.31
CA MET A 181 -12.72 10.73 10.40
C MET A 181 -13.78 9.67 10.07
N TYR A 182 -14.40 9.73 8.89
CA TYR A 182 -15.41 8.75 8.46
C TYR A 182 -14.88 7.32 8.40
N PHE A 183 -13.67 7.12 7.85
CA PHE A 183 -13.05 5.78 7.86
C PHE A 183 -12.68 5.30 9.27
N THR A 184 -12.34 6.22 10.18
CA THR A 184 -12.09 5.85 11.59
C THR A 184 -13.41 5.51 12.29
N LEU A 185 -14.49 6.24 12.00
CA LEU A 185 -15.84 6.00 12.51
C LEU A 185 -16.36 4.64 12.03
N GLY A 186 -16.23 4.34 10.74
CA GLY A 186 -16.64 3.06 10.18
C GLY A 186 -15.94 1.88 10.86
N LYS A 187 -14.63 1.99 11.11
CA LYS A 187 -13.88 0.96 11.85
C LYS A 187 -14.31 0.83 13.31
N ALA A 188 -14.64 1.94 13.97
CA ALA A 188 -15.16 1.92 15.34
C ALA A 188 -16.54 1.26 15.42
N MET A 189 -17.46 1.65 14.54
CA MET A 189 -18.81 1.06 14.42
C MET A 189 -18.75 -0.43 14.08
N GLU A 190 -17.89 -0.83 13.15
CA GLU A 190 -17.72 -2.22 12.79
C GLU A 190 -17.20 -3.06 13.97
N LYS A 191 -16.21 -2.53 14.72
CA LYS A 191 -15.71 -3.21 15.92
C LYS A 191 -16.74 -3.26 17.05
N ALA A 192 -17.66 -2.29 17.10
CA ALA A 192 -18.83 -2.30 18.00
C ALA A 192 -19.96 -3.24 17.53
N GLY A 193 -19.88 -3.82 16.32
CA GLY A 193 -20.92 -4.68 15.75
C GLY A 193 -22.05 -3.95 15.01
N GLU A 194 -21.94 -2.63 14.85
CA GLU A 194 -22.92 -1.77 14.18
C GLU A 194 -22.64 -1.71 12.67
N TYR A 195 -22.87 -2.81 11.96
CA TYR A 195 -22.46 -2.95 10.55
C TYR A 195 -23.16 -1.99 9.58
N GLN A 196 -24.42 -1.65 9.84
CA GLN A 196 -25.16 -0.66 9.04
C GLN A 196 -24.50 0.73 9.14
N SER A 197 -24.27 1.22 10.36
CA SER A 197 -23.62 2.50 10.60
C SER A 197 -22.16 2.51 10.14
N ALA A 198 -21.47 1.37 10.24
CA ALA A 198 -20.13 1.23 9.67
C ALA A 198 -20.14 1.42 8.15
N PHE A 199 -21.08 0.78 7.45
CA PHE A 199 -21.24 0.88 6.01
C PHE A 199 -21.57 2.31 5.56
N GLU A 200 -22.47 3.00 6.27
CA GLU A 200 -22.81 4.40 6.03
C GLU A 200 -21.58 5.31 6.19
N ALA A 201 -20.80 5.12 7.26
CA ALA A 201 -19.57 5.88 7.46
C ALA A 201 -18.53 5.64 6.35
N TYR A 202 -18.35 4.40 5.89
CA TYR A 202 -17.46 4.10 4.76
C TYR A 202 -17.97 4.74 3.46
N THR A 203 -19.28 4.70 3.21
CA THR A 203 -19.92 5.35 2.05
C THR A 203 -19.65 6.85 2.03
N GLU A 204 -19.90 7.55 3.14
CA GLU A 204 -19.64 8.99 3.28
C GLU A 204 -18.16 9.31 3.10
N GLY A 205 -17.27 8.49 3.68
CA GLY A 205 -15.82 8.64 3.51
C GLY A 205 -15.37 8.51 2.06
N ASN A 206 -15.93 7.57 1.30
CA ASN A 206 -15.63 7.41 -0.12
C ASN A 206 -16.21 8.54 -0.97
N ALA A 207 -17.41 9.03 -0.66
CA ALA A 207 -18.06 10.12 -1.37
C ALA A 207 -17.30 11.47 -1.31
N LEU A 208 -16.45 11.67 -0.28
CA LEU A 208 -15.66 12.89 -0.13
C LEU A 208 -14.48 13.03 -1.10
N SER A 209 -14.10 11.95 -1.77
CA SER A 209 -13.03 11.93 -2.75
C SER A 209 -13.41 11.03 -3.92
N PRO A 210 -14.40 11.43 -4.74
CA PRO A 210 -14.82 10.62 -5.89
C PRO A 210 -13.66 10.47 -6.87
N SER A 211 -13.56 9.29 -7.47
CA SER A 211 -12.68 9.03 -8.62
C SER A 211 -13.43 9.29 -9.93
N GLY A 212 -12.67 9.49 -11.01
CA GLY A 212 -13.20 9.47 -12.38
C GLY A 212 -13.07 8.08 -13.02
N PHE A 213 -13.29 7.01 -12.26
CA PHE A 213 -13.13 5.64 -12.78
C PHE A 213 -14.09 5.37 -13.95
N ASP A 214 -13.52 4.91 -15.06
CA ASP A 214 -14.26 4.46 -16.23
C ASP A 214 -13.97 2.98 -16.48
N ILE A 215 -15.00 2.16 -16.44
CA ILE A 215 -14.88 0.72 -16.69
C ILE A 215 -14.60 0.43 -18.16
N GLU A 216 -15.07 1.29 -19.09
CA GLU A 216 -14.87 1.07 -20.53
C GLU A 216 -13.39 1.15 -20.89
N GLU A 217 -12.63 2.10 -20.31
CA GLU A 217 -11.17 2.19 -20.48
C GLU A 217 -10.46 0.91 -20.02
N THR A 218 -10.95 0.30 -18.94
CA THR A 218 -10.42 -0.97 -18.43
C THR A 218 -10.70 -2.12 -19.41
N TYR A 219 -11.93 -2.20 -19.94
CA TYR A 219 -12.28 -3.22 -20.94
C TYR A 219 -11.48 -3.06 -22.24
N GLU A 220 -11.38 -1.85 -22.77
CA GLU A 220 -10.59 -1.56 -23.96
C GLU A 220 -9.13 -1.99 -23.78
N THR A 221 -8.53 -1.65 -22.65
CA THR A 221 -7.15 -2.03 -22.30
C THR A 221 -7.01 -3.56 -22.23
N HIS A 222 -7.91 -4.24 -21.52
CA HIS A 222 -7.86 -5.69 -21.36
C HIS A 222 -8.09 -6.43 -22.68
N ASP A 223 -8.98 -5.94 -23.54
CA ASP A 223 -9.24 -6.53 -24.85
C ASP A 223 -8.05 -6.36 -25.80
N GLN A 224 -7.36 -5.22 -25.74
CA GLN A 224 -6.10 -5.02 -26.47
C GLN A 224 -5.01 -6.00 -25.99
N LEU A 225 -4.88 -6.23 -24.68
CA LEU A 225 -3.95 -7.22 -24.13
C LEU A 225 -4.29 -8.64 -24.61
N LYS A 226 -5.55 -9.05 -24.54
CA LYS A 226 -6.00 -10.37 -25.03
C LYS A 226 -5.74 -10.55 -26.53
N ALA A 227 -5.94 -9.48 -27.31
CA ALA A 227 -5.69 -9.50 -28.75
C ALA A 227 -4.20 -9.56 -29.09
N LEU A 228 -3.34 -8.99 -28.24
CA LEU A 228 -1.88 -9.04 -28.37
C LEU A 228 -1.31 -10.43 -28.03
N PHE A 229 -1.94 -11.14 -27.10
CA PHE A 229 -1.52 -12.46 -26.62
C PHE A 229 -2.58 -13.54 -26.86
N PRO A 230 -2.97 -13.84 -28.11
CA PRO A 230 -4.02 -14.81 -28.38
C PRO A 230 -3.61 -16.23 -27.93
N ALA A 231 -4.48 -16.88 -27.15
CA ALA A 231 -4.28 -18.23 -26.66
C ALA A 231 -3.95 -19.20 -27.81
N GLY A 232 -2.93 -20.05 -27.60
CA GLY A 232 -2.46 -21.02 -28.60
C GLY A 232 -1.64 -20.44 -29.77
N LYS A 233 -1.27 -19.16 -29.75
CA LYS A 233 -0.39 -18.52 -30.77
C LYS A 233 0.83 -17.81 -30.17
N LEU A 234 1.15 -18.10 -28.91
CA LEU A 234 2.21 -17.41 -28.17
C LEU A 234 3.62 -17.76 -28.67
N ASP A 235 3.83 -18.99 -29.17
CA ASP A 235 5.13 -19.45 -29.70
C ASP A 235 5.67 -18.61 -30.87
N SER A 236 4.78 -17.87 -31.53
CA SER A 236 5.13 -16.99 -32.66
C SER A 236 5.60 -15.60 -32.23
N LEU A 237 5.41 -15.24 -30.95
CA LEU A 237 5.77 -13.94 -30.40
C LEU A 237 7.27 -13.92 -30.04
N PRO A 238 7.96 -12.78 -30.24
CA PRO A 238 9.37 -12.66 -29.86
C PRO A 238 9.54 -12.75 -28.34
N THR A 239 10.67 -13.31 -27.91
CA THR A 239 11.10 -13.33 -26.51
C THR A 239 12.50 -12.72 -26.37
N SER A 240 12.90 -12.38 -25.14
CA SER A 240 14.23 -11.86 -24.81
C SER A 240 15.35 -12.92 -24.89
N GLY A 241 15.01 -14.21 -24.82
CA GLY A 241 15.97 -15.30 -24.65
C GLY A 241 16.73 -15.30 -23.32
N ILE A 242 16.41 -14.41 -22.37
CA ILE A 242 17.04 -14.35 -21.05
C ILE A 242 16.42 -15.41 -20.14
N ASP A 243 17.26 -16.27 -19.57
CA ASP A 243 16.83 -17.19 -18.53
C ASP A 243 16.75 -16.47 -17.18
N ALA A 244 15.52 -16.33 -16.68
CA ALA A 244 15.22 -15.77 -15.37
C ALA A 244 14.30 -16.72 -14.59
N SER A 245 14.59 -18.03 -14.65
CA SER A 245 13.86 -19.09 -13.94
C SER A 245 13.81 -18.93 -12.41
N ASN A 246 14.69 -18.09 -11.84
CA ASN A 246 14.66 -17.70 -10.43
C ASN A 246 13.73 -16.51 -10.12
N ARG A 247 12.94 -16.03 -11.09
CA ARG A 247 11.98 -14.93 -10.89
C ARG A 247 10.56 -15.47 -10.70
N VAL A 248 9.92 -14.98 -9.63
CA VAL A 248 8.53 -15.28 -9.29
C VAL A 248 7.78 -13.96 -9.19
N PHE A 249 6.68 -13.84 -9.91
CA PHE A 249 5.81 -12.67 -9.87
C PHE A 249 4.53 -13.00 -9.10
N ILE A 250 4.22 -12.26 -8.04
CA ILE A 250 2.96 -12.39 -7.32
C ILE A 250 2.00 -11.32 -7.81
N VAL A 251 0.90 -11.76 -8.43
CA VAL A 251 -0.15 -10.90 -9.01
C VAL A 251 -1.48 -11.13 -8.32
N GLY A 252 -2.39 -10.16 -8.44
CA GLY A 252 -3.76 -10.35 -7.96
C GLY A 252 -4.49 -9.04 -7.66
N MET A 253 -5.62 -9.16 -6.98
CA MET A 253 -6.34 -8.00 -6.47
C MET A 253 -5.76 -7.48 -5.15
N LEU A 254 -5.98 -6.21 -4.85
CA LEU A 254 -5.77 -5.68 -3.50
C LEU A 254 -6.49 -6.57 -2.49
N ARG A 255 -5.84 -6.86 -1.36
CA ARG A 255 -6.40 -7.65 -0.25
C ARG A 255 -6.70 -9.12 -0.58
N SER A 256 -6.12 -9.67 -1.65
CA SER A 256 -6.23 -11.08 -2.02
C SER A 256 -5.26 -12.03 -1.29
N GLY A 257 -4.42 -11.52 -0.38
CA GLY A 257 -3.46 -12.35 0.36
C GLY A 257 -2.04 -12.35 -0.20
N SER A 258 -1.74 -11.56 -1.23
CA SER A 258 -0.40 -11.46 -1.83
C SER A 258 0.74 -11.18 -0.85
N THR A 259 0.54 -10.29 0.12
CA THR A 259 1.53 -10.03 1.18
C THR A 259 1.81 -11.28 2.02
N LEU A 260 0.78 -12.07 2.33
CA LEU A 260 0.95 -13.29 3.12
C LEU A 260 1.74 -14.33 2.32
N THR A 261 1.39 -14.52 1.05
CA THR A 261 2.11 -15.41 0.11
C THR A 261 3.58 -14.99 -0.03
N GLU A 262 3.85 -13.69 -0.23
CA GLU A 262 5.22 -13.17 -0.30
C GLU A 262 5.98 -13.45 1.00
N GLN A 263 5.39 -13.21 2.17
CA GLN A 263 6.06 -13.44 3.46
C GLN A 263 6.38 -14.92 3.72
N ILE A 264 5.51 -15.83 3.28
CA ILE A 264 5.79 -17.28 3.35
C ILE A 264 7.04 -17.63 2.54
N ILE A 265 7.15 -17.11 1.32
CA ILE A 265 8.30 -17.38 0.45
C ILE A 265 9.55 -16.65 0.98
N ASP A 266 9.42 -15.38 1.38
CA ASP A 266 10.52 -14.54 1.89
C ASP A 266 11.17 -15.10 3.16
N ALA A 267 10.41 -15.84 3.98
CA ALA A 267 10.94 -16.54 5.14
C ALA A 267 11.88 -17.71 4.77
N HIS A 268 11.88 -18.17 3.51
CA HIS A 268 12.77 -19.22 3.03
C HIS A 268 14.20 -18.69 2.84
N PRO A 269 15.26 -19.38 3.32
CA PRO A 269 16.65 -18.90 3.21
C PRO A 269 17.13 -18.72 1.76
N GLY A 270 16.58 -19.50 0.83
CA GLY A 270 16.85 -19.46 -0.60
C GLY A 270 16.00 -18.45 -1.40
N ALA A 271 15.18 -17.63 -0.76
CA ALA A 271 14.36 -16.63 -1.44
C ALA A 271 14.51 -15.24 -0.83
N TYR A 272 13.98 -14.24 -1.54
CA TYR A 272 13.81 -12.88 -1.04
C TYR A 272 12.74 -12.13 -1.87
N GLY A 273 11.83 -11.45 -1.17
CA GLY A 273 10.83 -10.57 -1.78
C GLY A 273 11.34 -9.14 -1.94
N ILE A 274 11.08 -8.53 -3.10
CA ILE A 274 11.42 -7.12 -3.38
C ILE A 274 10.22 -6.18 -3.15
N GLY A 275 9.07 -6.70 -2.73
CA GLY A 275 7.87 -5.90 -2.46
C GLY A 275 7.15 -5.45 -3.74
N GLU A 276 6.41 -4.35 -3.62
CA GLU A 276 5.65 -3.71 -4.71
C GLU A 276 6.59 -2.89 -5.60
N SER A 277 7.39 -3.58 -6.42
CA SER A 277 8.31 -2.94 -7.35
C SER A 277 7.56 -2.25 -8.50
N GLU A 278 8.01 -1.07 -8.89
CA GLU A 278 7.54 -0.35 -10.09
C GLU A 278 8.55 -0.41 -11.24
N VAL A 279 9.66 -1.15 -11.07
CA VAL A 279 10.77 -1.19 -12.03
C VAL A 279 10.27 -1.66 -13.40
N LEU A 280 9.47 -2.72 -13.45
CA LEU A 280 8.95 -3.25 -14.71
C LEU A 280 8.15 -2.19 -15.48
N GLN A 281 7.18 -1.55 -14.82
CA GLN A 281 6.35 -0.51 -15.45
C GLN A 281 7.21 0.67 -15.94
N LYS A 282 8.19 1.10 -15.14
CA LYS A 282 9.09 2.21 -15.50
C LYS A 282 9.92 1.90 -16.74
N LEU A 283 10.47 0.69 -16.83
CA LEU A 283 11.29 0.27 -17.97
C LEU A 283 10.47 0.12 -19.24
N ILE A 284 9.27 -0.45 -19.14
CA ILE A 284 8.33 -0.55 -20.28
C ILE A 284 7.99 0.85 -20.81
N ASN A 285 7.67 1.79 -19.91
CA ASN A 285 7.34 3.18 -20.28
C ASN A 285 8.52 3.91 -20.92
N ALA A 286 9.72 3.74 -20.36
CA ALA A 286 10.93 4.37 -20.86
C ALA A 286 11.30 3.89 -22.27
N GLU A 287 11.07 2.61 -22.58
CA GLU A 287 11.42 2.03 -23.87
C GLU A 287 10.36 2.26 -24.96
N LEU A 288 9.07 2.30 -24.61
CA LEU A 288 7.96 2.22 -25.58
C LEU A 288 6.99 3.42 -25.58
N SER A 289 7.21 4.44 -24.74
CA SER A 289 6.35 5.63 -24.58
C SER A 289 4.95 5.35 -24.00
N ASP A 290 4.16 6.40 -23.79
CA ASP A 290 2.86 6.35 -23.09
C ASP A 290 1.78 5.50 -23.80
N GLN A 291 1.94 5.15 -25.10
CA GLN A 291 1.02 4.25 -25.82
C GLN A 291 1.46 2.78 -25.72
N GLN A 292 1.58 2.30 -24.47
CA GLN A 292 2.26 1.06 -24.08
C GLN A 292 1.84 -0.17 -24.90
N ILE A 293 0.54 -0.47 -25.00
CA ILE A 293 0.08 -1.74 -25.60
C ILE A 293 0.28 -1.79 -27.12
N ASN A 294 0.00 -0.67 -27.81
CA ASN A 294 0.18 -0.60 -29.26
C ASN A 294 1.65 -0.64 -29.66
N ALA A 295 2.52 0.04 -28.91
CA ALA A 295 3.96 -0.01 -29.13
C ALA A 295 4.56 -1.39 -28.79
N TRP A 296 3.99 -2.10 -27.81
CA TRP A 296 4.43 -3.47 -27.47
C TRP A 296 4.18 -4.48 -28.60
N ARG A 297 3.16 -4.26 -29.45
CA ARG A 297 2.84 -5.16 -30.57
C ARG A 297 4.02 -5.41 -31.51
N ASP A 298 4.82 -4.37 -31.74
CA ASP A 298 5.94 -4.41 -32.68
C ASP A 298 7.29 -4.50 -31.96
N VAL A 299 7.30 -4.92 -30.68
CA VAL A 299 8.52 -5.03 -29.88
C VAL A 299 9.49 -6.06 -30.46
N SER A 300 10.74 -5.67 -30.64
CA SER A 300 11.80 -6.57 -31.10
C SER A 300 12.40 -7.39 -29.94
N SER A 301 13.00 -8.53 -30.25
CA SER A 301 13.78 -9.32 -29.27
C SER A 301 14.92 -8.50 -28.64
N ASP A 302 15.54 -7.56 -29.36
CA ASP A 302 16.58 -6.69 -28.81
C ASP A 302 16.03 -5.75 -27.73
N GLN A 303 14.85 -5.16 -27.96
CA GLN A 303 14.17 -4.33 -26.96
C GLN A 303 13.73 -5.16 -25.75
N LEU A 304 13.18 -6.36 -25.96
CA LEU A 304 12.83 -7.28 -24.87
C LEU A 304 14.08 -7.64 -24.05
N THR A 305 15.20 -7.95 -24.70
CA THR A 305 16.48 -8.26 -24.05
C THR A 305 16.98 -7.08 -23.23
N LYS A 306 16.87 -5.87 -23.76
CA LYS A 306 17.26 -4.63 -23.06
C LYS A 306 16.42 -4.41 -21.80
N ILE A 307 15.10 -4.47 -21.91
CA ILE A 307 14.17 -4.32 -20.77
C ILE A 307 14.44 -5.40 -19.72
N ALA A 308 14.53 -6.66 -20.14
CA ALA A 308 14.76 -7.80 -19.25
C ALA A 308 16.11 -7.68 -18.51
N THR A 309 17.19 -7.31 -19.22
CA THR A 309 18.52 -7.09 -18.61
C THR A 309 18.49 -5.95 -17.58
N GLN A 310 17.83 -4.83 -17.90
CA GLN A 310 17.71 -3.70 -16.99
C GLN A 310 16.89 -4.06 -15.75
N TYR A 311 15.77 -4.76 -15.93
CA TYR A 311 14.95 -5.24 -14.83
C TYR A 311 15.76 -6.12 -13.88
N LEU A 312 16.52 -7.10 -14.41
CA LEU A 312 17.36 -7.97 -13.58
C LEU A 312 18.41 -7.16 -12.80
N ASN A 313 19.09 -6.21 -13.45
CA ASN A 313 20.08 -5.35 -12.79
C ASN A 313 19.50 -4.50 -11.66
N GLU A 314 18.29 -3.95 -11.83
CA GLU A 314 17.65 -3.09 -10.84
C GLU A 314 16.97 -3.86 -9.69
N THR A 315 16.67 -5.14 -9.89
CA THR A 315 15.95 -5.98 -8.90
C THR A 315 16.85 -7.01 -8.22
N GLN A 316 18.15 -7.03 -8.51
CA GLN A 316 19.09 -7.99 -7.95
C GLN A 316 19.77 -7.46 -6.68
N GLU A 317 19.34 -7.95 -5.51
CA GLU A 317 20.01 -7.69 -4.24
C GLU A 317 20.93 -8.85 -3.83
N GLY A 318 22.23 -8.70 -4.09
CA GLY A 318 23.31 -9.37 -3.35
C GLY A 318 23.51 -10.89 -3.54
N ASN A 319 22.57 -11.64 -4.15
CA ASN A 319 22.77 -13.06 -4.46
C ASN A 319 21.97 -13.53 -5.68
N GLU A 320 22.68 -13.85 -6.77
CA GLU A 320 22.12 -14.34 -8.04
C GLU A 320 21.40 -15.69 -7.93
N GLN A 321 21.71 -16.50 -6.90
CA GLN A 321 21.16 -17.85 -6.77
C GLN A 321 19.82 -17.92 -6.04
N LYS A 322 19.35 -16.82 -5.46
CA LYS A 322 18.06 -16.82 -4.75
C LYS A 322 16.90 -16.70 -5.71
N VAL A 323 15.76 -17.28 -5.32
CA VAL A 323 14.47 -16.95 -5.91
C VAL A 323 14.11 -15.53 -5.50
N VAL A 324 13.87 -14.66 -6.48
CA VAL A 324 13.46 -13.27 -6.26
C VAL A 324 11.98 -13.14 -6.55
N VAL A 325 11.24 -12.66 -5.55
CA VAL A 325 9.79 -12.51 -5.60
C VAL A 325 9.43 -11.04 -5.80
N ASP A 326 8.88 -10.72 -6.98
CA ASP A 326 8.29 -9.41 -7.27
C ASP A 326 6.78 -9.46 -6.98
N LYS A 327 6.38 -8.86 -5.86
CA LYS A 327 4.98 -8.79 -5.46
C LYS A 327 4.42 -7.43 -5.86
N GLN A 328 4.07 -7.31 -7.12
CA GLN A 328 3.35 -6.16 -7.67
C GLN A 328 1.99 -6.62 -8.21
N LEU A 329 0.92 -6.29 -7.50
CA LEU A 329 -0.43 -6.76 -7.80
C LEU A 329 -0.86 -6.42 -9.23
N GLY A 330 -0.56 -5.19 -9.67
CA GLY A 330 -0.87 -4.69 -11.01
C GLY A 330 -0.17 -5.44 -12.16
N ASN A 331 0.84 -6.27 -11.87
CA ASN A 331 1.47 -7.12 -12.87
C ASN A 331 0.52 -8.15 -13.50
N PHE A 332 -0.70 -8.32 -12.97
CA PHE A 332 -1.74 -9.10 -13.64
C PHE A 332 -2.02 -8.62 -15.08
N GLN A 333 -1.83 -7.32 -15.37
CA GLN A 333 -1.98 -6.76 -16.72
C GLN A 333 -0.77 -7.07 -17.63
N PHE A 334 0.36 -7.42 -17.03
CA PHE A 334 1.65 -7.59 -17.69
C PHE A 334 2.05 -9.06 -17.84
N VAL A 335 1.21 -10.04 -17.48
CA VAL A 335 1.57 -11.48 -17.50
C VAL A 335 2.09 -11.91 -18.87
N GLY A 336 1.42 -11.54 -19.97
CA GLY A 336 1.91 -11.85 -21.32
C GLY A 336 3.28 -11.23 -21.63
N MET A 337 3.51 -9.99 -21.22
CA MET A 337 4.78 -9.29 -21.39
C MET A 337 5.88 -9.90 -20.52
N ILE A 338 5.56 -10.31 -19.29
CA ILE A 338 6.46 -11.01 -18.38
C ILE A 338 6.96 -12.31 -19.02
N HIS A 339 6.09 -13.10 -19.66
CA HIS A 339 6.52 -14.32 -20.35
C HIS A 339 7.35 -14.04 -21.62
N GLN A 340 7.15 -12.91 -22.32
CA GLN A 340 8.06 -12.51 -23.41
C GLN A 340 9.44 -12.07 -22.89
N LEU A 341 9.47 -11.36 -21.76
CA LEU A 341 10.71 -10.90 -21.11
C LEU A 341 11.45 -12.06 -20.43
N PHE A 342 10.73 -13.01 -19.86
CA PHE A 342 11.24 -14.11 -19.04
C PHE A 342 10.42 -15.38 -19.29
N PRO A 343 10.73 -16.16 -20.33
CA PRO A 343 9.92 -17.32 -20.72
C PRO A 343 9.70 -18.36 -19.62
N ASN A 344 10.69 -18.52 -18.72
CA ASN A 344 10.65 -19.47 -17.61
C ASN A 344 10.25 -18.84 -16.26
N ALA A 345 9.80 -17.57 -16.25
CA ALA A 345 9.35 -16.95 -15.02
C ALA A 345 8.02 -17.56 -14.56
N LYS A 346 7.85 -17.63 -13.24
CA LYS A 346 6.68 -18.20 -12.61
C LYS A 346 5.74 -17.11 -12.13
N VAL A 347 4.44 -17.32 -12.28
CA VAL A 347 3.43 -16.38 -11.80
C VAL A 347 2.60 -17.05 -10.70
N ILE A 348 2.48 -16.39 -9.56
CA ILE A 348 1.56 -16.78 -8.48
C ILE A 348 0.40 -15.79 -8.49
N HIS A 349 -0.79 -16.30 -8.79
CA HIS A 349 -2.03 -15.53 -8.78
C HIS A 349 -2.75 -15.71 -7.45
N CYS A 350 -2.70 -14.69 -6.59
CA CYS A 350 -3.39 -14.73 -5.30
C CYS A 350 -4.87 -14.38 -5.47
N THR A 351 -5.77 -15.31 -5.14
CA THR A 351 -7.23 -15.14 -5.20
C THR A 351 -7.83 -15.12 -3.80
N ARG A 352 -9.03 -14.52 -3.69
CA ARG A 352 -9.81 -14.46 -2.46
C ARG A 352 -11.28 -14.36 -2.82
N ASN A 353 -12.17 -14.78 -1.91
CA ASN A 353 -13.60 -14.51 -2.06
C ASN A 353 -13.85 -13.02 -2.43
N PRO A 354 -14.51 -12.74 -3.57
CA PRO A 354 -14.64 -11.39 -4.08
C PRO A 354 -15.47 -10.46 -3.20
N MET A 355 -16.43 -10.99 -2.43
CA MET A 355 -17.21 -10.21 -1.46
C MET A 355 -16.34 -9.76 -0.29
N SER A 356 -15.52 -10.68 0.26
CA SER A 356 -14.55 -10.37 1.31
C SER A 356 -13.50 -9.36 0.85
N MET A 357 -12.99 -9.54 -0.36
CA MET A 357 -12.01 -8.64 -0.97
C MET A 357 -12.63 -7.25 -1.21
N GLY A 358 -13.80 -7.19 -1.84
CA GLY A 358 -14.46 -5.93 -2.18
C GLY A 358 -14.86 -5.11 -0.95
N LEU A 359 -15.43 -5.74 0.09
CA LEU A 359 -15.66 -5.08 1.38
C LEU A 359 -14.35 -4.57 1.99
N SER A 360 -13.24 -5.31 1.85
CA SER A 360 -11.96 -4.85 2.39
C SER A 360 -11.39 -3.65 1.63
N CYS A 361 -11.61 -3.55 0.32
CA CYS A 361 -11.23 -2.38 -0.46
C CYS A 361 -12.13 -1.18 -0.11
N PHE A 362 -13.45 -1.38 -0.08
CA PHE A 362 -14.44 -0.36 0.25
C PHE A 362 -14.24 0.26 1.65
N ALA A 363 -13.94 -0.58 2.65
CA ALA A 363 -13.75 -0.17 4.04
C ALA A 363 -12.34 0.39 4.35
N GLN A 364 -11.46 0.47 3.35
CA GLN A 364 -10.12 1.00 3.51
C GLN A 364 -10.01 2.34 2.78
N LYS A 365 -9.34 3.31 3.43
CA LYS A 365 -9.09 4.63 2.84
C LYS A 365 -8.03 4.54 1.73
N LEU A 366 -8.39 3.99 0.57
CA LEU A 366 -7.51 3.85 -0.59
C LEU A 366 -7.42 5.19 -1.35
N PRO A 367 -6.24 5.63 -1.81
CA PRO A 367 -6.13 6.85 -2.61
C PRO A 367 -6.85 6.67 -3.96
N PRO A 368 -7.84 7.51 -4.31
CA PRO A 368 -8.62 7.31 -5.54
C PRO A 368 -7.82 7.54 -6.83
N TYR A 369 -6.71 8.28 -6.77
CA TYR A 369 -5.83 8.46 -7.92
C TYR A 369 -5.13 7.15 -8.33
N SER A 370 -4.65 6.35 -7.36
CA SER A 370 -3.99 5.08 -7.64
C SER A 370 -4.94 3.87 -7.64
N ASN A 371 -6.14 4.03 -7.07
CA ASN A 371 -7.15 2.98 -6.98
C ASN A 371 -8.54 3.53 -7.33
N PRO A 372 -8.74 4.02 -8.56
CA PRO A 372 -9.96 4.75 -8.93
C PRO A 372 -11.22 3.89 -8.81
N TRP A 373 -11.13 2.59 -9.05
CA TRP A 373 -12.25 1.65 -8.95
C TRP A 373 -12.70 1.35 -7.50
N ALA A 374 -11.95 1.75 -6.48
CA ALA A 374 -12.16 1.27 -5.10
C ALA A 374 -13.15 2.10 -4.25
N SER A 375 -13.79 3.12 -4.84
CA SER A 375 -14.61 4.09 -4.09
C SER A 375 -16.08 3.66 -3.93
N THR A 376 -16.61 2.82 -4.82
CA THR A 376 -17.99 2.31 -4.74
C THR A 376 -18.02 0.80 -4.90
N LEU A 377 -19.06 0.16 -4.35
CA LEU A 377 -19.20 -1.30 -4.45
C LEU A 377 -19.40 -1.75 -5.90
N GLU A 378 -20.12 -0.96 -6.70
CA GLU A 378 -20.38 -1.22 -8.11
C GLU A 378 -19.08 -1.18 -8.92
N ALA A 379 -18.27 -0.12 -8.74
CA ALA A 379 -17.00 0.02 -9.43
C ALA A 379 -16.00 -1.09 -9.04
N ILE A 380 -15.96 -1.47 -7.77
CA ILE A 380 -15.15 -2.59 -7.29
C ILE A 380 -15.56 -3.89 -8.01
N GLY A 381 -16.86 -4.16 -8.10
CA GLY A 381 -17.36 -5.38 -8.73
C GLY A 381 -17.13 -5.39 -10.25
N GLN A 382 -17.37 -4.28 -10.93
CA GLN A 382 -17.09 -4.12 -12.36
C GLN A 382 -15.61 -4.36 -12.67
N PHE A 383 -14.72 -3.70 -11.93
CA PHE A 383 -13.28 -3.88 -12.09
C PHE A 383 -12.86 -5.32 -11.80
N TYR A 384 -13.42 -5.95 -10.75
CA TYR A 384 -13.16 -7.36 -10.45
C TYR A 384 -13.56 -8.28 -11.61
N SER A 385 -14.72 -8.07 -12.23
CA SER A 385 -15.18 -8.87 -13.37
C SER A 385 -14.28 -8.71 -14.59
N ALA A 386 -13.85 -7.48 -14.89
CA ALA A 386 -12.87 -7.21 -15.94
C ALA A 386 -11.51 -7.90 -15.65
N TYR A 387 -11.06 -7.83 -14.41
CA TYR A 387 -9.85 -8.50 -13.91
C TYR A 387 -9.94 -10.03 -14.02
N ALA A 388 -11.05 -10.62 -13.57
CA ALA A 388 -11.26 -12.07 -13.59
C ALA A 388 -11.27 -12.59 -15.03
N SER A 389 -11.92 -11.86 -15.95
CA SER A 389 -11.90 -12.18 -17.38
C SER A 389 -10.50 -12.14 -17.99
N LEU A 390 -9.63 -11.22 -17.54
CA LEU A 390 -8.24 -11.16 -18.01
C LEU A 390 -7.40 -12.30 -17.43
N MET A 391 -7.55 -12.62 -16.14
CA MET A 391 -6.83 -13.75 -15.53
C MET A 391 -7.25 -15.10 -16.13
N GLU A 392 -8.54 -15.27 -16.45
CA GLU A 392 -9.02 -16.45 -17.17
C GLU A 392 -8.33 -16.60 -18.54
N HIS A 393 -8.15 -15.48 -19.26
CA HIS A 393 -7.38 -15.50 -20.49
C HIS A 393 -5.91 -15.91 -20.27
N TRP A 394 -5.26 -15.42 -19.20
CA TRP A 394 -3.89 -15.84 -18.87
C TRP A 394 -3.78 -17.32 -18.53
N ASN A 395 -4.74 -17.88 -17.80
CA ASN A 395 -4.79 -19.31 -17.51
C ASN A 395 -4.99 -20.18 -18.76
N GLN A 396 -5.58 -19.62 -19.83
CA GLN A 396 -5.67 -20.29 -21.13
C GLN A 396 -4.39 -20.16 -21.98
N CYS A 397 -3.54 -19.20 -21.64
CA CYS A 397 -2.31 -18.87 -22.35
C CYS A 397 -1.08 -19.58 -21.76
N PHE A 398 -1.02 -19.75 -20.44
CA PHE A 398 0.18 -20.18 -19.72
C PHE A 398 -0.12 -21.25 -18.68
N ASP A 399 0.72 -22.29 -18.63
CA ASP A 399 0.65 -23.34 -17.60
C ASP A 399 1.41 -22.95 -16.30
N ASP A 400 2.34 -22.00 -16.38
CA ASP A 400 3.19 -21.54 -15.26
C ASP A 400 2.52 -20.45 -14.40
N VAL A 401 1.20 -20.56 -14.21
CA VAL A 401 0.40 -19.71 -13.32
C VAL A 401 -0.19 -20.55 -12.20
N LEU A 402 0.32 -20.39 -10.98
CA LEU A 402 -0.24 -21.03 -9.79
C LEU A 402 -1.29 -20.14 -9.14
N GLU A 403 -2.56 -20.58 -9.15
CA GLU A 403 -3.59 -19.95 -8.33
C GLU A 403 -3.41 -20.33 -6.85
N VAL A 404 -3.39 -19.32 -5.97
CA VAL A 404 -3.31 -19.48 -4.50
C VAL A 404 -4.54 -18.84 -3.87
N PRO A 405 -5.57 -19.64 -3.53
CA PRO A 405 -6.76 -19.15 -2.85
C PRO A 405 -6.48 -18.86 -1.37
N TYR A 406 -6.73 -17.62 -0.95
CA TYR A 406 -6.51 -17.15 0.42
C TYR A 406 -7.22 -18.01 1.46
N GLU A 407 -8.49 -18.34 1.24
CA GLU A 407 -9.29 -19.17 2.14
C GLU A 407 -8.63 -20.54 2.36
N SER A 408 -8.16 -21.17 1.27
CA SER A 408 -7.53 -22.49 1.29
C SER A 408 -6.16 -22.45 1.97
N LEU A 409 -5.35 -21.42 1.68
CA LEU A 409 -4.06 -21.17 2.33
C LEU A 409 -4.24 -21.01 3.85
N VAL A 410 -5.24 -20.21 4.27
CA VAL A 410 -5.51 -19.95 5.69
C VAL A 410 -5.98 -21.19 6.44
N GLN A 411 -6.78 -22.03 5.80
CA GLN A 411 -7.29 -23.26 6.42
C GLN A 411 -6.26 -24.40 6.43
N ASN A 412 -5.36 -24.45 5.45
CA ASN A 412 -4.44 -25.57 5.24
C ASN A 412 -3.01 -25.06 4.96
N GLN A 413 -2.46 -24.26 5.89
CA GLN A 413 -1.19 -23.56 5.71
C GLN A 413 -0.05 -24.48 5.27
N ALA A 414 0.14 -25.62 5.93
CA ALA A 414 1.27 -26.51 5.65
C ALA A 414 1.24 -27.05 4.22
N THR A 415 0.06 -27.50 3.77
CA THR A 415 -0.15 -28.00 2.41
C THR A 415 0.14 -26.92 1.37
N TRP A 416 -0.47 -25.73 1.53
CA TRP A 416 -0.28 -24.65 0.57
C TRP A 416 1.12 -24.04 0.61
N THR A 417 1.76 -23.98 1.77
CA THR A 417 3.17 -23.59 1.87
C THR A 417 4.04 -24.52 1.06
N ASN A 418 3.84 -25.84 1.19
CA ASN A 418 4.58 -26.82 0.39
C ASN A 418 4.31 -26.64 -1.12
N THR A 419 3.04 -26.50 -1.53
CA THR A 419 2.68 -26.24 -2.94
C THR A 419 3.35 -24.99 -3.50
N ILE A 420 3.35 -23.89 -2.74
CA ILE A 420 3.97 -22.62 -3.14
C ILE A 420 5.48 -22.78 -3.28
N LEU A 421 6.16 -23.42 -2.30
CA LEU A 421 7.60 -23.63 -2.35
C LEU A 421 8.01 -24.55 -3.50
N ASP A 422 7.30 -25.67 -3.68
CA ASP A 422 7.52 -26.61 -4.78
C ASP A 422 7.36 -25.89 -6.13
N PHE A 423 6.30 -25.09 -6.28
CA PHE A 423 6.10 -24.27 -7.47
C PHE A 423 7.26 -23.29 -7.65
N CYS A 424 7.74 -22.61 -6.62
CA CYS A 424 8.92 -21.74 -6.70
C CYS A 424 10.23 -22.49 -6.97
N GLY A 425 10.27 -23.83 -6.89
CA GLY A 425 11.50 -24.62 -7.00
C GLY A 425 12.37 -24.56 -5.73
N LEU A 426 11.75 -24.31 -4.58
CA LEU A 426 12.39 -24.25 -3.27
C LEU A 426 12.08 -25.52 -2.48
N PRO A 427 13.06 -26.11 -1.78
CA PRO A 427 12.78 -27.20 -0.84
C PRO A 427 11.90 -26.69 0.31
N PHE A 428 11.18 -27.59 0.96
CA PHE A 428 10.43 -27.24 2.16
C PHE A 428 11.35 -26.77 3.30
N ASP A 429 11.01 -25.66 3.94
CA ASP A 429 11.66 -25.13 5.15
C ASP A 429 10.61 -24.72 6.19
N ASP A 430 10.76 -25.19 7.43
CA ASP A 430 9.84 -24.91 8.53
C ASP A 430 9.70 -23.41 8.87
N GLN A 431 10.68 -22.58 8.50
CA GLN A 431 10.62 -21.12 8.69
C GLN A 431 9.46 -20.50 7.92
N CYS A 432 9.10 -21.06 6.76
CA CYS A 432 7.96 -20.60 5.96
C CYS A 432 6.62 -20.77 6.68
N LEU A 433 6.51 -21.76 7.57
CA LEU A 433 5.34 -21.92 8.44
C LEU A 433 5.30 -20.90 9.57
N ARG A 434 6.44 -20.29 9.91
CA ARG A 434 6.62 -19.30 10.97
C ARG A 434 7.04 -17.94 10.41
N PHE A 435 6.52 -17.56 9.24
CA PHE A 435 6.92 -16.35 8.51
C PHE A 435 6.87 -15.05 9.34
N TRP A 436 6.00 -14.98 10.36
CA TRP A 436 5.89 -13.82 11.27
C TRP A 436 7.12 -13.64 12.19
N GLU A 437 7.99 -14.66 12.32
CA GLU A 437 9.22 -14.62 13.11
C GLU A 437 10.41 -14.02 12.34
N SER A 438 10.29 -13.82 11.03
CA SER A 438 11.37 -13.32 10.15
C SER A 438 11.89 -11.93 10.55
N GLY A 439 11.09 -11.16 11.31
CA GLY A 439 11.47 -9.84 11.81
C GLY A 439 11.53 -8.75 10.74
N ARG A 440 11.15 -9.05 9.49
CA ARG A 440 11.11 -8.08 8.40
C ARG A 440 9.92 -7.13 8.57
N THR A 441 10.18 -5.83 8.47
CA THR A 441 9.13 -4.82 8.52
C THR A 441 8.30 -4.86 7.23
N VAL A 442 7.05 -5.29 7.33
CA VAL A 442 6.09 -5.24 6.22
C VAL A 442 5.31 -3.93 6.26
N LEU A 443 5.51 -3.07 5.25
CA LEU A 443 4.86 -1.77 5.13
C LEU A 443 3.64 -1.83 4.19
N THR A 444 2.70 -2.73 4.48
CA THR A 444 1.48 -2.87 3.68
C THR A 444 0.24 -2.65 4.54
N LEU A 445 -0.90 -2.41 3.88
CA LEU A 445 -2.22 -2.39 4.54
C LEU A 445 -2.58 -3.70 5.25
N SER A 446 -1.82 -4.77 4.99
CA SER A 446 -1.97 -6.10 5.57
C SER A 446 -1.03 -6.36 6.76
N GLN A 447 -0.23 -5.39 7.21
CA GLN A 447 0.82 -5.57 8.24
C GLN A 447 0.32 -6.28 9.51
N ASP A 448 -0.86 -5.92 10.02
CA ASP A 448 -1.43 -6.54 11.23
C ASP A 448 -1.77 -8.02 11.02
N GLN A 449 -1.97 -8.46 9.77
CA GLN A 449 -2.30 -9.86 9.43
C GLN A 449 -1.05 -10.73 9.31
N VAL A 450 0.07 -10.16 8.89
CA VAL A 450 1.32 -10.93 8.64
C VAL A 450 2.32 -10.87 9.79
N SER A 451 2.03 -10.06 10.83
CA SER A 451 2.86 -9.95 12.05
C SER A 451 2.45 -10.94 13.15
N LYS A 452 1.54 -11.86 12.85
CA LYS A 452 0.95 -12.82 13.79
C LYS A 452 0.77 -14.18 13.11
N PRO A 453 0.58 -15.26 13.88
CA PRO A 453 0.14 -16.54 13.35
C PRO A 453 -1.16 -16.40 12.52
N MET A 454 -1.32 -17.29 11.54
CA MET A 454 -2.47 -17.33 10.65
C MET A 454 -3.77 -17.59 11.42
N TYR A 455 -4.86 -16.91 11.05
CA TYR A 455 -6.15 -16.99 11.75
C TYR A 455 -7.34 -16.92 10.79
N THR A 456 -8.44 -17.59 11.13
CA THR A 456 -9.61 -17.80 10.26
C THR A 456 -10.74 -16.78 10.46
N ASP A 457 -10.69 -15.95 11.51
CA ASP A 457 -11.80 -15.07 11.92
C ASP A 457 -12.23 -14.05 10.84
N VAL A 458 -11.40 -13.83 9.82
CA VAL A 458 -11.62 -12.85 8.74
C VAL A 458 -12.19 -13.45 7.46
N LEU A 459 -12.35 -14.78 7.37
CA LEU A 459 -12.81 -15.43 6.13
C LEU A 459 -14.25 -15.04 5.76
N GLN A 460 -15.12 -14.90 6.77
CA GLN A 460 -16.55 -14.61 6.59
C GLN A 460 -16.94 -13.19 7.02
N ARG A 461 -15.99 -12.25 7.06
CA ARG A 461 -16.25 -10.85 7.45
C ARG A 461 -17.39 -10.22 6.65
N HIS A 462 -17.50 -10.53 5.36
CA HIS A 462 -18.53 -9.99 4.47
C HIS A 462 -19.95 -10.43 4.83
N GLU A 463 -20.14 -11.60 5.43
CA GLU A 463 -21.47 -12.12 5.80
C GLU A 463 -22.16 -11.21 6.83
N ARG A 464 -21.38 -10.57 7.69
CA ARG A 464 -21.88 -9.62 8.72
C ARG A 464 -22.52 -8.37 8.14
N PHE A 465 -22.11 -7.98 6.93
CA PHE A 465 -22.69 -6.85 6.20
C PHE A 465 -23.93 -7.25 5.39
N GLY A 466 -24.14 -8.55 5.14
CA GLY A 466 -25.35 -9.09 4.52
C GLY A 466 -25.74 -8.38 3.22
N SER A 467 -26.98 -7.86 3.18
CA SER A 467 -27.56 -7.19 2.01
C SER A 467 -26.93 -5.84 1.68
N LEU A 468 -26.11 -5.26 2.56
CA LEU A 468 -25.41 -3.99 2.28
C LEU A 468 -24.40 -4.14 1.13
N LEU A 469 -23.94 -5.36 0.87
CA LEU A 469 -23.00 -5.67 -0.20
C LEU A 469 -23.69 -6.08 -1.50
N GLU A 470 -25.01 -5.95 -1.60
CA GLU A 470 -25.75 -6.33 -2.81
C GLU A 470 -25.28 -5.60 -4.08
N PRO A 471 -24.94 -4.29 -4.05
CA PRO A 471 -24.43 -3.62 -5.24
C PRO A 471 -23.11 -4.21 -5.75
N LEU A 472 -22.26 -4.74 -4.85
CA LEU A 472 -21.06 -5.48 -5.24
C LEU A 472 -21.45 -6.83 -5.84
N ARG A 473 -22.31 -7.59 -5.15
CA ARG A 473 -22.74 -8.94 -5.55
C ARG A 473 -23.28 -8.97 -6.98
N GLN A 474 -24.06 -7.97 -7.36
CA GLN A 474 -24.69 -7.88 -8.68
C GLN A 474 -23.71 -7.70 -9.85
N GLN A 475 -22.48 -7.26 -9.57
CA GLN A 475 -21.46 -7.00 -10.59
C GLN A 475 -20.45 -8.15 -10.73
N LEU A 476 -20.40 -9.08 -9.76
CA LEU A 476 -19.46 -10.20 -9.74
C LEU A 476 -19.90 -11.32 -10.70
N PRO A 477 -18.96 -12.11 -11.25
CA PRO A 477 -19.23 -13.16 -12.22
C PRO A 477 -19.95 -14.38 -11.63
#